data_AF-A0A562J0I5-F1
#
_entry.id   AF-A0A562J0I5-F1
#
_cell.length_a   1.000
_cell.length_b   1.000
_cell.length_c   1.000
_cell.angle_alpha   90.00
_cell.angle_beta   90.00
_cell.angle_gamma   90.00
#
_symmetry.space_group_name_H-M   'P 1'
#
loop_
_entity.id
_entity.type
_entity.pdbx_description
1 polymer ?
#
loop_
_entity_poly.entity_id
_entity_poly.type
_entity_poly.pdbx_seq_one_letter_code
_entity_poly.pdbx_strand_id
1 'polypeptide(L)'
;MNTAFLVIASGILAFTVPIFSPTSVISSEIIARIVFFLVIIFSSVYLLTKNKNNTNKTYTKKTRKVYYRLRCKLFAISILMLIMLVYQTIIQLLGFGFGTIFTIDLAVIFPVLIILTYIYIEQVDKRLINPDDGYYNLGRVILKKKKWLWSEQKIFTLSWMIKILFIPFMYSGTISTLTQLVEITPKLSIEQILHWLFLAGLTVDLIFGSIGYLLASPIFRNQIKSVDDTWDGWLVCLICYPPFISLILAAKAQTDDIIWSNWLTPSDFSYWIVALVIVITWIGYWASTVSFGSKFSNLSWRGLVSHGPYALSKHPAYICKNIYWWVYTVPFIGNSSLDILRNTLALTFVSGIYYLRAKTEERHLLKFPEYAEYYSHIEKHGLLARIRSLLSFKAKQNLN
;
A
#
# COMPACT_ATOMS: atom_id res chain seq x y z
N MET A 1 6.46 -3.69 -21.04
CA MET A 1 5.13 -3.43 -21.63
C MET A 1 3.92 -3.62 -20.69
N ASN A 2 4.04 -4.25 -19.50
CA ASN A 2 2.87 -4.67 -18.70
C ASN A 2 2.40 -3.75 -17.55
N THR A 3 3.25 -2.84 -17.06
CA THR A 3 2.88 -1.82 -16.05
C THR A 3 2.50 -0.49 -16.71
N ALA A 4 3.09 -0.20 -17.87
CA ALA A 4 2.78 1.01 -18.64
C ALA A 4 1.30 1.10 -19.01
N PHE A 5 0.62 0.01 -19.37
CA PHE A 5 -0.81 0.06 -19.70
C PHE A 5 -1.71 0.35 -18.49
N LEU A 6 -1.35 -0.12 -17.28
CA LEU A 6 -2.07 0.20 -16.04
C LEU A 6 -1.79 1.64 -15.60
N VAL A 7 -0.54 2.10 -15.72
CA VAL A 7 -0.13 3.48 -15.44
C VAL A 7 -0.74 4.46 -16.46
N ILE A 8 -0.85 4.07 -17.72
CA ILE A 8 -1.49 4.84 -18.79
C ILE A 8 -3.01 4.79 -18.61
N ALA A 9 -3.62 3.66 -18.23
CA ALA A 9 -5.05 3.62 -17.94
C ALA A 9 -5.43 4.43 -16.69
N SER A 10 -4.65 4.34 -15.60
CA SER A 10 -4.85 5.17 -14.41
C SER A 10 -4.50 6.63 -14.66
N GLY A 11 -3.47 6.89 -15.47
CA GLY A 11 -3.04 8.23 -15.87
C GLY A 11 -4.03 8.90 -16.83
N ILE A 12 -4.58 8.17 -17.80
CA ILE A 12 -5.62 8.66 -18.71
C ILE A 12 -6.93 8.89 -17.94
N LEU A 13 -7.33 7.98 -17.03
CA LEU A 13 -8.49 8.23 -16.15
C LEU A 13 -8.28 9.47 -15.27
N ALA A 14 -7.08 9.70 -14.73
CA ALA A 14 -6.75 10.92 -13.99
C ALA A 14 -6.68 12.18 -14.90
N PHE A 15 -6.32 12.02 -16.18
CA PHE A 15 -6.26 13.12 -17.17
C PHE A 15 -7.63 13.49 -17.75
N THR A 16 -8.62 12.59 -17.75
CA THR A 16 -9.98 12.88 -18.25
C THR A 16 -10.92 13.42 -17.18
N VAL A 17 -10.57 13.30 -15.90
CA VAL A 17 -11.36 13.81 -14.78
C VAL A 17 -11.53 15.34 -14.78
N PRO A 18 -10.54 16.18 -15.17
CA PRO A 18 -10.71 17.64 -15.18
C PRO A 18 -11.65 18.15 -16.29
N ILE A 19 -12.06 17.29 -17.25
CA ILE A 19 -12.94 17.67 -18.36
C ILE A 19 -14.41 17.69 -17.92
N PHE A 20 -14.74 17.07 -16.79
CA PHE A 20 -16.04 17.17 -16.16
C PHE A 20 -16.02 18.28 -15.11
N SER A 21 -16.19 19.53 -15.54
CA SER A 21 -16.78 20.53 -14.65
C SER A 21 -18.08 19.92 -14.09
N PRO A 22 -18.32 19.95 -12.76
CA PRO A 22 -19.57 19.46 -12.22
C PRO A 22 -20.71 20.30 -12.80
N THR A 23 -21.36 19.76 -13.83
CA THR A 23 -22.75 20.08 -14.06
C THR A 23 -23.49 19.73 -12.77
N SER A 24 -24.50 20.50 -12.41
CA SER A 24 -25.25 20.49 -11.14
C SER A 24 -25.92 19.16 -10.74
N VAL A 25 -25.55 18.02 -11.34
CA VAL A 25 -26.25 16.74 -11.23
C VAL A 25 -25.42 15.65 -10.52
N ILE A 26 -24.08 15.70 -10.50
CA ILE A 26 -23.25 14.64 -9.90
C ILE A 26 -22.15 15.22 -9.00
N SER A 27 -22.07 14.77 -7.74
CA SER A 27 -21.02 15.20 -6.81
C SER A 27 -19.64 14.62 -7.18
N SER A 28 -18.57 15.36 -6.88
CA SER A 28 -17.16 14.94 -7.01
C SER A 28 -16.90 13.56 -6.38
N GLU A 29 -17.51 13.34 -5.23
CA GLU A 29 -17.52 12.08 -4.49
C GLU A 29 -18.09 10.87 -5.25
N ILE A 30 -19.15 11.07 -6.05
CA ILE A 30 -19.71 10.00 -6.88
C ILE A 30 -18.76 9.69 -8.04
N ILE A 31 -18.19 10.73 -8.66
CA ILE A 31 -17.20 10.59 -9.74
C ILE A 31 -15.99 9.79 -9.24
N ALA A 32 -15.46 10.13 -8.07
CA ALA A 32 -14.34 9.42 -7.45
C ALA A 32 -14.63 7.92 -7.25
N ARG A 33 -15.84 7.57 -6.76
CA ARG A 33 -16.27 6.17 -6.59
C ARG A 33 -16.40 5.43 -7.91
N ILE A 34 -16.96 6.07 -8.94
CA ILE A 34 -17.07 5.47 -10.29
C ILE A 34 -15.67 5.18 -10.86
N VAL A 35 -14.77 6.17 -10.80
CA VAL A 35 -13.39 6.02 -11.27
C VAL A 35 -12.68 4.88 -10.54
N PHE A 36 -12.77 4.85 -9.21
CA PHE A 36 -12.19 3.78 -8.40
C PHE A 36 -12.75 2.40 -8.79
N PHE A 37 -14.07 2.27 -8.91
CA PHE A 37 -14.72 1.02 -9.28
C PHE A 37 -14.28 0.52 -10.66
N LEU A 38 -14.19 1.41 -11.65
CA LEU A 38 -13.68 1.08 -12.98
C LEU A 38 -12.23 0.57 -12.91
N VAL A 39 -11.36 1.24 -12.14
CA VAL A 39 -9.97 0.81 -11.95
C VAL A 39 -9.91 -0.60 -11.34
N ILE A 40 -10.74 -0.92 -10.36
CA ILE A 40 -10.80 -2.26 -9.76
C ILE A 40 -11.31 -3.31 -10.77
N ILE A 41 -12.32 -2.99 -11.59
CA ILE A 41 -12.81 -3.88 -12.65
C ILE A 41 -11.70 -4.14 -13.67
N PHE A 42 -11.09 -3.10 -14.23
CA PHE A 42 -10.02 -3.25 -15.23
C PHE A 42 -8.84 -4.04 -14.68
N SER A 43 -8.44 -3.78 -13.43
CA SER A 43 -7.38 -4.53 -12.75
C SER A 43 -7.75 -6.01 -12.56
N SER A 44 -9.01 -6.29 -12.21
CA SER A 44 -9.52 -7.65 -12.07
C SER A 44 -9.51 -8.40 -13.40
N VAL A 45 -9.99 -7.76 -14.47
CA VAL A 45 -9.98 -8.33 -15.84
C VAL A 45 -8.55 -8.59 -16.30
N TYR A 46 -7.64 -7.63 -16.11
CA TYR A 46 -6.23 -7.78 -16.43
C TYR A 46 -5.57 -8.96 -15.70
N LEU A 47 -5.82 -9.12 -14.39
CA LEU A 47 -5.27 -10.23 -13.63
C LEU A 47 -5.87 -11.58 -14.05
N LEU A 48 -7.13 -11.62 -14.46
CA LEU A 48 -7.78 -12.82 -14.98
C LEU A 48 -7.20 -13.23 -16.35
N THR A 49 -7.01 -12.28 -17.26
CA THR A 49 -6.46 -12.56 -18.60
C THR A 49 -5.00 -13.00 -18.53
N LYS A 50 -4.19 -12.33 -17.68
CA LYS A 50 -2.79 -12.70 -17.44
C LYS A 50 -2.62 -14.13 -16.91
N ASN A 51 -3.59 -14.62 -16.13
CA ASN A 51 -3.54 -15.94 -15.50
C ASN A 51 -4.36 -17.03 -16.22
N LYS A 52 -4.90 -16.73 -17.42
CA LYS A 52 -5.83 -17.60 -18.15
C LYS A 52 -5.27 -19.00 -18.46
N ASN A 53 -3.95 -19.11 -18.68
CA ASN A 53 -3.30 -20.33 -19.17
C ASN A 53 -3.04 -21.42 -18.10
N ASN A 54 -3.43 -21.22 -16.84
CA ASN A 54 -3.11 -22.18 -15.77
C ASN A 54 -4.34 -22.68 -14.98
N THR A 55 -5.54 -22.68 -15.57
CA THR A 55 -6.73 -23.15 -14.85
C THR A 55 -6.85 -24.68 -14.89
N ASN A 56 -6.35 -25.37 -13.87
CA ASN A 56 -6.83 -26.72 -13.54
C ASN A 56 -8.27 -26.58 -13.06
N LYS A 57 -9.23 -26.71 -13.98
CA LYS A 57 -10.65 -26.72 -13.66
C LYS A 57 -10.99 -28.10 -13.13
N THR A 58 -11.04 -28.26 -11.81
CA THR A 58 -11.54 -29.49 -11.20
C THR A 58 -13.07 -29.40 -11.12
N TYR A 59 -13.77 -30.00 -12.07
CA TYR A 59 -15.24 -30.08 -12.01
C TYR A 59 -15.65 -31.01 -10.86
N THR A 60 -16.16 -30.43 -9.78
CA THR A 60 -16.75 -31.19 -8.67
C THR A 60 -18.26 -31.13 -8.75
N LYS A 61 -18.92 -32.29 -8.85
CA LYS A 61 -20.38 -32.40 -8.76
C LYS A 61 -20.85 -31.78 -7.44
N LYS A 62 -21.86 -30.91 -7.47
CA LYS A 62 -22.40 -30.26 -6.26
C LYS A 62 -23.04 -31.34 -5.36
N THR A 63 -22.36 -31.69 -4.26
CA THR A 63 -22.86 -32.61 -3.23
C THR A 63 -23.33 -31.83 -2.01
N ARG A 64 -24.11 -32.47 -1.11
CA ARG A 64 -24.50 -31.88 0.18
C ARG A 64 -23.30 -31.36 0.98
N LYS A 65 -22.16 -32.05 0.92
CA LYS A 65 -20.89 -31.64 1.53
C LYS A 65 -20.36 -30.32 0.96
N VAL A 66 -20.45 -30.13 -0.37
CA VAL A 66 -20.06 -28.87 -1.03
C VAL A 66 -20.95 -27.72 -0.58
N TYR A 67 -22.27 -27.89 -0.56
CA TYR A 67 -23.19 -26.84 -0.09
C TYR A 67 -22.92 -26.44 1.37
N TYR A 68 -22.68 -27.41 2.26
CA TYR A 68 -22.30 -27.13 3.64
C TYR A 68 -21.00 -26.32 3.74
N ARG A 69 -19.97 -26.70 2.95
CA ARG A 69 -18.70 -25.96 2.89
C ARG A 69 -18.90 -24.53 2.40
N LEU A 70 -19.62 -24.33 1.29
CA LEU A 70 -19.90 -22.99 0.75
C LEU A 70 -20.64 -22.11 1.76
N ARG A 71 -21.63 -22.66 2.49
CA ARG A 71 -22.33 -21.94 3.57
C ARG A 71 -21.40 -21.55 4.72
N CYS A 72 -20.52 -22.46 5.15
CA CYS A 72 -19.53 -22.15 6.19
C CYS A 72 -18.60 -21.00 5.76
N LYS A 73 -18.11 -21.03 4.51
CA LYS A 73 -17.26 -19.98 3.96
C LYS A 73 -17.99 -18.64 3.87
N LEU A 74 -19.26 -18.65 3.42
CA LEU A 74 -20.08 -17.45 3.33
C LEU A 74 -20.27 -16.82 4.70
N PHE A 75 -20.62 -17.63 5.70
CA PHE A 75 -20.80 -17.13 7.06
C PHE A 75 -19.50 -16.57 7.65
N ALA A 76 -18.37 -17.24 7.42
CA ALA A 76 -17.06 -16.76 7.84
C ALA A 76 -16.70 -15.41 7.22
N ILE A 77 -16.84 -15.25 5.90
CA ILE A 77 -16.54 -13.98 5.22
C ILE A 77 -17.50 -12.88 5.68
N SER A 78 -18.80 -13.15 5.82
CA SER A 78 -19.76 -12.16 6.31
C SER A 78 -19.42 -11.67 7.71
N ILE A 79 -19.02 -12.57 8.62
CA ILE A 79 -18.58 -12.20 9.97
C ILE A 79 -17.29 -11.38 9.93
N LEU A 80 -16.33 -11.71 9.06
CA LEU A 80 -15.10 -10.94 8.93
C LEU A 80 -15.33 -9.54 8.34
N MET A 81 -16.26 -9.40 7.39
CA MET A 81 -16.69 -8.08 6.90
C MET A 81 -17.40 -7.27 7.98
N LEU A 82 -18.21 -7.91 8.82
CA LEU A 82 -18.84 -7.26 9.98
C LEU A 82 -17.79 -6.81 11.01
N ILE A 83 -16.80 -7.64 11.32
CA ILE A 83 -15.67 -7.27 12.21
C ILE A 83 -14.92 -6.07 11.63
N MET A 84 -14.68 -6.05 10.31
CA MET A 84 -14.04 -4.93 9.64
C MET A 84 -14.86 -3.64 9.79
N LEU A 85 -16.18 -3.71 9.60
CA LEU A 85 -17.09 -2.58 9.80
C LEU A 85 -17.06 -2.07 11.25
N VAL A 86 -17.23 -2.97 12.23
CA VAL A 86 -17.22 -2.64 13.67
C VAL A 86 -15.89 -2.02 14.09
N TYR A 87 -14.77 -2.60 13.65
CA TYR A 87 -13.44 -2.06 13.93
C TYR A 87 -13.32 -0.61 13.43
N GLN A 88 -13.74 -0.34 12.20
CA GLN A 88 -13.67 1.01 11.64
C GLN A 88 -14.60 1.99 12.37
N THR A 89 -15.80 1.56 12.77
CA THR A 89 -16.68 2.37 13.59
C THR A 89 -16.04 2.72 14.94
N ILE A 90 -15.38 1.77 15.60
CA ILE A 90 -14.67 2.02 16.87
C ILE A 90 -13.54 3.03 16.67
N ILE A 91 -12.68 2.84 15.65
CA ILE A 91 -11.58 3.76 15.34
C ILE A 91 -12.09 5.18 15.07
N GLN A 92 -13.24 5.31 14.39
CA GLN A 92 -13.89 6.58 14.16
C GLN A 92 -14.39 7.22 15.47
N LEU A 93 -15.06 6.45 16.33
CA LEU A 93 -15.53 6.93 17.64
C LEU A 93 -14.39 7.39 18.56
N LEU A 94 -13.21 6.81 18.39
CA LEU A 94 -11.99 7.22 19.11
C LEU A 94 -11.30 8.46 18.51
N GLY A 95 -11.85 9.08 17.46
CA GLY A 95 -11.30 10.30 16.85
C GLY A 95 -10.16 10.07 15.85
N PHE A 96 -9.90 8.82 15.46
CA PHE A 96 -8.84 8.47 14.50
C PHE A 96 -9.37 8.23 13.07
N GLY A 97 -10.56 8.73 12.77
CA GLY A 97 -11.41 8.31 11.65
C GLY A 97 -10.90 8.68 10.26
N PHE A 98 -10.11 7.79 9.64
CA PHE A 98 -9.85 7.79 8.19
C PHE A 98 -10.86 6.94 7.41
N GLY A 99 -11.79 6.26 8.09
CA GLY A 99 -12.64 5.20 7.51
C GLY A 99 -14.12 5.53 7.34
N THR A 100 -14.57 6.77 7.54
CA THR A 100 -16.00 7.13 7.44
C THR A 100 -16.56 6.82 6.05
N ILE A 101 -15.83 7.20 5.00
CA ILE A 101 -16.16 6.88 3.60
C ILE A 101 -16.33 5.37 3.43
N PHE A 102 -15.37 4.56 3.92
CA PHE A 102 -15.46 3.10 3.84
C PHE A 102 -16.64 2.54 4.62
N THR A 103 -16.89 3.05 5.83
CA THR A 103 -17.94 2.57 6.73
C THR A 103 -19.32 2.78 6.11
N ILE A 104 -19.59 3.98 5.59
CA ILE A 104 -20.84 4.32 4.91
C ILE A 104 -21.00 3.47 3.65
N ASP A 105 -19.99 3.46 2.78
CA ASP A 105 -20.05 2.75 1.52
C ASP A 105 -20.24 1.24 1.74
N LEU A 106 -19.48 0.64 2.66
CA LEU A 106 -19.61 -0.78 3.00
C LEU A 106 -21.00 -1.09 3.54
N ALA A 107 -21.55 -0.27 4.43
CA ALA A 107 -22.88 -0.48 5.00
C ALA A 107 -23.98 -0.45 3.92
N VAL A 108 -23.89 0.48 2.96
CA VAL A 108 -24.83 0.60 1.84
C VAL A 108 -24.74 -0.60 0.90
N ILE A 109 -23.53 -1.02 0.52
CA ILE A 109 -23.35 -2.11 -0.46
C ILE A 109 -23.43 -3.51 0.18
N PHE A 110 -23.45 -3.61 1.51
CA PHE A 110 -23.35 -4.89 2.23
C PHE A 110 -24.32 -5.98 1.71
N PRO A 111 -25.62 -5.70 1.47
CA PRO A 111 -26.55 -6.72 0.99
C PRO A 111 -26.16 -7.28 -0.39
N VAL A 112 -25.76 -6.40 -1.31
CA VAL A 112 -25.29 -6.77 -2.66
C VAL A 112 -23.96 -7.53 -2.56
N LEU A 113 -23.08 -7.09 -1.66
CA LEU A 113 -21.76 -7.69 -1.44
C LEU A 113 -21.87 -9.13 -0.94
N ILE A 114 -22.89 -9.50 -0.14
CA ILE A 114 -23.14 -10.89 0.27
C ILE A 114 -23.43 -11.78 -0.95
N ILE A 115 -24.27 -11.31 -1.87
CA ILE A 115 -24.62 -12.05 -3.09
C ILE A 115 -23.38 -12.24 -3.97
N LEU A 116 -22.61 -11.17 -4.19
CA LEU A 116 -21.35 -11.24 -4.94
C LEU A 116 -20.31 -12.13 -4.24
N THR A 117 -20.27 -12.11 -2.91
CA THR A 117 -19.39 -12.96 -2.10
C THR A 117 -19.73 -14.43 -2.29
N TYR A 118 -21.01 -14.80 -2.37
CA TYR A 118 -21.40 -16.19 -2.66
C TYR A 118 -20.88 -16.66 -4.02
N ILE A 119 -21.05 -15.83 -5.06
CA ILE A 119 -20.51 -16.12 -6.41
C ILE A 119 -18.99 -16.26 -6.33
N TYR A 120 -18.31 -15.33 -5.67
CA TYR A 120 -16.87 -15.36 -5.45
C TYR A 120 -16.39 -16.65 -4.77
N ILE A 121 -17.05 -17.08 -3.68
CA ILE A 121 -16.68 -18.30 -2.94
C ILE A 121 -16.84 -19.52 -3.85
N GLU A 122 -17.94 -19.64 -4.60
CA GLU A 122 -18.14 -20.76 -5.51
C GLU A 122 -17.02 -20.82 -6.57
N GLN A 123 -16.58 -19.67 -7.06
CA GLN A 123 -15.49 -19.55 -8.02
C GLN A 123 -14.13 -19.90 -7.40
N VAL A 124 -13.85 -19.48 -6.16
CA VAL A 124 -12.62 -19.84 -5.43
C VAL A 124 -12.59 -21.34 -5.11
N ASP A 125 -13.68 -21.89 -4.58
CA ASP A 125 -13.76 -23.27 -4.10
C ASP A 125 -13.44 -24.28 -5.21
N LYS A 126 -13.83 -23.97 -6.46
CA LYS A 126 -13.51 -24.76 -7.66
C LYS A 126 -12.05 -24.69 -8.11
N ARG A 127 -11.31 -23.63 -7.71
CA ARG A 127 -9.92 -23.36 -8.12
C ARG A 127 -8.89 -23.79 -7.07
N LEU A 128 -9.31 -23.99 -5.83
CA LEU A 128 -8.43 -24.40 -4.75
C LEU A 128 -8.08 -25.89 -4.87
N ILE A 129 -6.80 -26.23 -4.69
CA ILE A 129 -6.34 -27.61 -4.61
C ILE A 129 -6.92 -28.27 -3.35
N ASN A 130 -6.83 -27.58 -2.21
CA ASN A 130 -7.48 -27.97 -0.98
C ASN A 130 -8.62 -26.97 -0.66
N PRO A 131 -9.90 -27.34 -0.87
CA PRO A 131 -11.01 -26.45 -0.62
C PRO A 131 -11.32 -26.27 0.87
N ASP A 132 -10.73 -27.06 1.77
CA ASP A 132 -10.92 -26.94 3.22
C ASP A 132 -10.01 -25.84 3.81
N ASP A 133 -10.13 -24.63 3.26
CA ASP A 133 -9.34 -23.45 3.57
C ASP A 133 -9.68 -22.80 4.94
N GLY A 134 -9.01 -21.69 5.26
CA GLY A 134 -9.25 -20.96 6.51
C GLY A 134 -10.68 -20.44 6.67
N TYR A 135 -11.36 -20.09 5.56
CA TYR A 135 -12.77 -19.68 5.59
C TYR A 135 -13.68 -20.83 6.02
N TYR A 136 -13.46 -22.03 5.47
CA TYR A 136 -14.23 -23.21 5.86
C TYR A 136 -13.99 -23.57 7.33
N ASN A 137 -12.73 -23.52 7.78
CA ASN A 137 -12.37 -23.80 9.17
C ASN A 137 -13.01 -22.81 10.15
N LEU A 138 -12.90 -21.50 9.87
CA LEU A 138 -13.54 -20.47 10.68
C LEU A 138 -15.07 -20.67 10.72
N GLY A 139 -15.70 -20.94 9.58
CA GLY A 139 -17.14 -21.20 9.52
C GLY A 139 -17.57 -22.37 10.41
N ARG A 140 -16.81 -23.48 10.42
CA ARG A 140 -17.07 -24.61 11.32
C ARG A 140 -16.86 -24.26 12.80
N VAL A 141 -15.91 -23.39 13.12
CA VAL A 141 -15.69 -22.91 14.49
C VAL A 141 -16.88 -22.06 14.95
N ILE A 142 -17.32 -21.11 14.13
CA ILE A 142 -18.47 -20.25 14.46
C ILE A 142 -19.74 -21.11 14.64
N LEU A 143 -19.94 -22.13 13.80
CA LEU A 143 -21.05 -23.07 13.92
C LEU A 143 -20.88 -24.11 15.05
N LYS A 144 -19.86 -23.96 15.91
CA LYS A 144 -19.53 -24.86 17.04
C LYS A 144 -19.33 -26.33 16.61
N LYS A 145 -18.85 -26.56 15.38
CA LYS A 145 -18.57 -27.89 14.82
C LYS A 145 -17.08 -28.26 14.87
N LYS A 146 -16.19 -27.31 15.15
CA LYS A 146 -14.76 -27.52 15.31
C LYS A 146 -14.23 -26.55 16.40
N LYS A 147 -13.18 -26.92 17.13
CA LYS A 147 -12.46 -25.99 18.01
C LYS A 147 -11.47 -25.15 17.20
N TRP A 148 -11.25 -23.91 17.62
CA TRP A 148 -10.23 -23.07 17.00
C TRP A 148 -8.83 -23.57 17.36
N LEU A 149 -8.00 -23.83 16.34
CA LEU A 149 -6.62 -24.26 16.50
C LEU A 149 -5.68 -23.21 15.92
N TRP A 150 -4.94 -22.51 16.78
CA TRP A 150 -4.07 -21.41 16.38
C TRP A 150 -3.00 -21.83 15.37
N SER A 151 -2.38 -22.99 15.58
CA SER A 151 -1.34 -23.54 14.70
C SER A 151 -1.80 -23.69 13.25
N GLU A 152 -3.06 -24.06 13.02
CA GLU A 152 -3.64 -24.24 11.68
C GLU A 152 -4.09 -22.92 11.03
N GLN A 153 -4.52 -21.95 11.85
CA GLN A 153 -5.22 -20.76 11.37
C GLN A 153 -4.42 -19.46 11.53
N LYS A 154 -3.22 -19.51 12.11
CA LYS A 154 -2.35 -18.34 12.36
C LYS A 154 -2.21 -17.45 11.12
N ILE A 155 -1.79 -18.02 9.98
CA ILE A 155 -1.60 -17.25 8.74
C ILE A 155 -2.91 -16.65 8.25
N PHE A 156 -4.01 -17.40 8.33
CA PHE A 156 -5.34 -16.93 7.94
C PHE A 156 -5.79 -15.74 8.79
N THR A 157 -5.66 -15.84 10.11
CA THR A 157 -6.01 -14.77 11.05
C THR A 157 -5.16 -13.53 10.84
N LEU A 158 -3.84 -13.68 10.78
CA LEU A 158 -2.93 -12.56 10.55
C LEU A 158 -3.19 -11.89 9.18
N SER A 159 -3.48 -12.67 8.15
CA SER A 159 -3.86 -12.16 6.83
C SER A 159 -5.16 -11.33 6.88
N TRP A 160 -6.13 -11.75 7.69
CA TRP A 160 -7.37 -11.00 7.89
C TRP A 160 -7.20 -9.77 8.77
N MET A 161 -6.33 -9.82 9.79
CA MET A 161 -5.95 -8.63 10.55
C MET A 161 -5.35 -7.56 9.64
N ILE A 162 -4.43 -7.93 8.73
CA ILE A 162 -3.90 -7.02 7.70
C ILE A 162 -5.05 -6.42 6.88
N LYS A 163 -5.98 -7.24 6.38
CA LYS A 163 -7.10 -6.76 5.57
C LYS A 163 -8.00 -5.78 6.34
N ILE A 164 -8.34 -6.10 7.59
CA ILE A 164 -9.20 -5.27 8.45
C ILE A 164 -8.56 -3.89 8.72
N LEU A 165 -7.23 -3.86 8.89
CA LEU A 165 -6.48 -2.64 9.13
C LEU A 165 -6.33 -1.79 7.86
N PHE A 166 -5.94 -2.41 6.74
CA PHE A 166 -5.49 -1.67 5.56
C PHE A 166 -6.53 -1.47 4.46
N ILE A 167 -7.53 -2.36 4.30
CA ILE A 167 -8.57 -2.15 3.26
C ILE A 167 -9.31 -0.83 3.47
N PRO A 168 -9.84 -0.53 4.67
CA PRO A 168 -10.58 0.71 4.87
C PRO A 168 -9.71 1.95 4.67
N PHE A 169 -8.48 1.91 5.18
CA PHE A 169 -7.50 2.99 5.04
C PHE A 169 -7.16 3.27 3.58
N MET A 170 -6.83 2.24 2.80
CA MET A 170 -6.48 2.40 1.38
C MET A 170 -7.70 2.85 0.56
N TYR A 171 -8.87 2.27 0.82
CA TYR A 171 -10.11 2.64 0.14
C TYR A 171 -10.47 4.11 0.40
N SER A 172 -10.62 4.49 1.67
CA SER A 172 -11.02 5.86 2.02
C SER A 172 -9.99 6.89 1.61
N GLY A 173 -8.69 6.58 1.73
CA GLY A 173 -7.63 7.42 1.19
C GLY A 173 -7.78 7.62 -0.31
N THR A 174 -7.99 6.53 -1.07
CA THR A 174 -8.14 6.59 -2.53
C THR A 174 -9.33 7.44 -2.96
N ILE A 175 -10.50 7.24 -2.34
CA ILE A 175 -11.70 8.04 -2.64
C ILE A 175 -11.45 9.50 -2.28
N SER A 176 -10.88 9.79 -1.11
CA SER A 176 -10.60 11.17 -0.69
C SER A 176 -9.65 11.90 -1.64
N THR A 177 -8.56 11.26 -2.06
CA THR A 177 -7.61 11.93 -2.97
C THR A 177 -8.15 12.04 -4.39
N LEU A 178 -8.96 11.09 -4.86
CA LEU A 178 -9.68 11.21 -6.13
C LEU A 178 -10.69 12.36 -6.09
N THR A 179 -11.48 12.48 -5.02
CA THR A 179 -12.43 13.60 -4.84
C THR A 179 -11.70 14.94 -4.90
N GLN A 180 -10.58 15.07 -4.18
CA GLN A 180 -9.75 16.28 -4.22
C GLN A 180 -9.23 16.56 -5.64
N LEU A 181 -8.80 15.54 -6.40
CA LEU A 181 -8.36 15.73 -7.79
C LEU A 181 -9.48 16.22 -8.72
N VAL A 182 -10.72 15.75 -8.51
CA VAL A 182 -11.90 16.20 -9.27
C VAL A 182 -12.24 17.65 -8.93
N GLU A 183 -12.05 18.05 -7.68
CA GLU A 183 -12.42 19.38 -7.17
C GLU A 183 -11.38 20.47 -7.48
N ILE A 184 -10.15 20.09 -7.81
CA ILE A 184 -9.11 21.06 -8.19
C ILE A 184 -9.56 21.79 -9.46
N THR A 185 -9.96 23.05 -9.29
CA THR A 185 -10.27 23.94 -10.41
C THR A 185 -9.01 24.18 -11.25
N PRO A 186 -9.11 24.14 -12.59
CA PRO A 186 -7.98 24.38 -13.46
C PRO A 186 -7.63 25.87 -13.46
N LYS A 187 -6.76 26.27 -12.54
CA LYS A 187 -6.04 27.53 -12.58
C LYS A 187 -4.56 27.22 -12.82
N LEU A 188 -3.92 27.99 -13.71
CA LEU A 188 -2.55 27.77 -14.16
C LEU A 188 -1.53 28.44 -13.23
N SER A 189 -1.56 28.14 -11.92
CA SER A 189 -0.46 28.54 -11.03
C SER A 189 0.53 27.38 -10.83
N ILE A 190 1.81 27.69 -10.67
CA ILE A 190 2.86 26.69 -10.44
C ILE A 190 2.58 25.89 -9.16
N GLU A 191 2.13 26.57 -8.10
CA GLU A 191 1.77 25.94 -6.83
C GLU A 191 0.63 24.92 -7.01
N GLN A 192 -0.40 25.26 -7.76
CA GLN A 192 -1.52 24.35 -8.03
C GLN A 192 -1.09 23.16 -8.88
N ILE A 193 -0.21 23.37 -9.87
CA ILE A 193 0.35 22.28 -10.67
C ILE A 193 1.14 21.31 -9.77
N LEU A 194 1.99 21.83 -8.88
CA LEU A 194 2.77 21.01 -7.95
C LEU A 194 1.87 20.25 -6.96
N HIS A 195 0.86 20.92 -6.42
CA HIS A 195 -0.14 20.30 -5.55
C HIS A 195 -0.90 19.19 -6.27
N TRP A 196 -1.37 19.45 -7.50
CA TRP A 196 -2.05 18.46 -8.33
C TRP A 196 -1.16 17.26 -8.64
N LEU A 197 0.11 17.47 -9.01
CA LEU A 197 1.07 16.40 -9.28
C LEU A 197 1.34 15.55 -8.04
N PHE A 198 1.50 16.18 -6.88
CA PHE A 198 1.65 15.48 -5.61
C PHE A 198 0.42 14.61 -5.30
N LEU A 199 -0.78 15.20 -5.41
CA LEU A 199 -2.02 14.51 -5.13
C LEU A 199 -2.30 13.38 -6.14
N ALA A 200 -1.94 13.57 -7.41
CA ALA A 200 -2.03 12.54 -8.45
C ALA A 200 -1.11 11.36 -8.12
N GLY A 201 0.15 11.61 -7.74
CA GLY A 201 1.08 10.57 -7.32
C GLY A 201 0.62 9.84 -6.06
N LEU A 202 0.11 10.56 -5.06
CA LEU A 202 -0.49 9.98 -3.85
C LEU A 202 -1.71 9.10 -4.19
N THR A 203 -2.56 9.55 -5.11
CA THR A 203 -3.72 8.77 -5.57
C THR A 203 -3.28 7.48 -6.25
N VAL A 204 -2.23 7.53 -7.07
CA VAL A 204 -1.64 6.33 -7.68
C VAL A 204 -1.12 5.37 -6.60
N ASP A 205 -0.41 5.87 -5.59
CA ASP A 205 0.07 5.07 -4.46
C ASP A 205 -1.08 4.31 -3.76
N LEU A 206 -2.15 5.04 -3.44
CA LEU A 206 -3.33 4.50 -2.75
C LEU A 206 -4.14 3.55 -3.62
N ILE A 207 -4.26 3.80 -4.94
CA ILE A 207 -4.89 2.88 -5.89
C ILE A 207 -4.18 1.54 -5.90
N PHE A 208 -2.84 1.53 -6.01
CA PHE A 208 -2.08 0.28 -5.98
C PHE A 208 -2.17 -0.41 -4.62
N GLY A 209 -2.20 0.35 -3.52
CA GLY A 209 -2.52 -0.16 -2.20
C GLY A 209 -3.88 -0.88 -2.16
N SER A 210 -4.93 -0.21 -2.65
CA SER A 210 -6.30 -0.73 -2.75
C SER A 210 -6.38 -2.00 -3.60
N ILE A 211 -5.80 -1.99 -4.81
CA ILE A 211 -5.72 -3.17 -5.69
C ILE A 211 -5.00 -4.31 -4.97
N GLY A 212 -3.89 -4.01 -4.30
CA GLY A 212 -3.12 -4.95 -3.51
C GLY A 212 -3.99 -5.74 -2.55
N TYR A 213 -4.75 -5.05 -1.69
CA TYR A 213 -5.56 -5.71 -0.66
C TYR A 213 -6.88 -6.28 -1.17
N LEU A 214 -7.62 -5.55 -2.02
CA LEU A 214 -8.92 -5.98 -2.53
C LEU A 214 -8.80 -7.20 -3.45
N LEU A 215 -7.75 -7.25 -4.27
CA LEU A 215 -7.51 -8.36 -5.20
C LEU A 215 -6.57 -9.43 -4.61
N ALA A 216 -6.40 -9.47 -3.29
CA ALA A 216 -5.68 -10.52 -2.57
C ALA A 216 -6.51 -11.82 -2.47
N SER A 217 -6.62 -12.51 -3.61
CA SER A 217 -7.46 -13.69 -3.79
C SER A 217 -6.78 -14.81 -4.60
N PRO A 218 -7.12 -16.09 -4.31
CA PRO A 218 -6.78 -17.22 -5.17
C PRO A 218 -7.29 -17.09 -6.61
N ILE A 219 -8.41 -16.38 -6.86
CA ILE A 219 -8.94 -16.17 -8.22
C ILE A 219 -7.89 -15.53 -9.13
N PHE A 220 -7.18 -14.54 -8.59
CA PHE A 220 -6.15 -13.78 -9.31
C PHE A 220 -4.74 -14.34 -9.10
N ARG A 221 -4.61 -15.50 -8.42
CA ARG A 221 -3.32 -16.08 -8.00
C ARG A 221 -2.44 -15.09 -7.23
N ASN A 222 -3.09 -14.22 -6.48
CA ASN A 222 -2.47 -13.09 -5.82
C ASN A 222 -2.71 -13.16 -4.31
N GLN A 223 -2.86 -14.37 -3.77
CA GLN A 223 -3.10 -14.59 -2.35
C GLN A 223 -1.88 -14.25 -1.50
N ILE A 224 -2.13 -13.88 -0.24
CA ILE A 224 -1.10 -13.80 0.78
C ILE A 224 -0.58 -15.22 1.03
N LYS A 225 0.73 -15.43 0.85
CA LYS A 225 1.38 -16.73 1.06
C LYS A 225 1.93 -16.88 2.48
N SER A 226 2.38 -15.78 3.07
CA SER A 226 2.89 -15.73 4.44
C SER A 226 2.71 -14.32 5.00
N VAL A 227 2.70 -14.23 6.31
CA VAL A 227 2.59 -12.98 7.07
C VAL A 227 3.72 -12.98 8.11
N ASP A 228 4.35 -11.83 8.33
CA ASP A 228 5.28 -11.64 9.43
C ASP A 228 4.55 -11.94 10.73
N ASP A 229 5.10 -12.86 11.52
CA ASP A 229 4.49 -13.36 12.73
C ASP A 229 5.17 -12.87 14.01
N THR A 230 6.04 -11.86 13.87
CA THR A 230 6.79 -11.24 14.96
C THR A 230 6.11 -9.98 15.48
N TRP A 231 6.07 -9.78 16.80
CA TRP A 231 5.36 -8.65 17.41
C TRP A 231 6.01 -7.30 17.05
N ASP A 232 7.33 -7.26 16.95
CA ASP A 232 8.12 -6.07 16.61
C ASP A 232 7.94 -5.69 15.13
N GLY A 233 7.83 -6.68 14.24
CA GLY A 233 7.45 -6.45 12.84
C GLY A 233 6.11 -5.73 12.71
N TRP A 234 5.10 -6.20 13.46
CA TRP A 234 3.79 -5.55 13.52
C TRP A 234 3.87 -4.16 14.15
N LEU A 235 4.52 -4.00 15.30
CA LEU A 235 4.62 -2.72 16.00
C LEU A 235 5.22 -1.64 15.09
N VAL A 236 6.40 -1.90 14.53
CA VAL A 236 7.12 -0.93 13.70
C VAL A 236 6.33 -0.60 12.43
N CYS A 237 5.64 -1.58 11.84
CA CYS A 237 4.74 -1.34 10.70
C CYS A 237 3.57 -0.44 11.11
N LEU A 238 2.86 -0.75 12.21
CA LEU A 238 1.64 -0.05 12.60
C LEU A 238 1.88 1.38 13.07
N ILE A 239 3.04 1.70 13.63
CA ILE A 239 3.43 3.09 13.93
C ILE A 239 3.38 3.99 12.68
N CYS A 240 3.59 3.42 11.49
CA CYS A 240 3.52 4.17 10.23
C CYS A 240 2.09 4.39 9.70
N TYR A 241 1.04 3.94 10.40
CA TYR A 241 -0.35 4.01 9.93
C TYR A 241 -1.30 4.50 11.03
N PRO A 242 -2.48 5.01 10.68
CA PRO A 242 -3.50 5.36 11.68
C PRO A 242 -3.84 4.17 12.60
N PRO A 243 -4.06 4.40 13.91
CA PRO A 243 -4.07 5.70 14.59
C PRO A 243 -2.67 6.23 14.97
N PHE A 244 -1.64 5.39 14.93
CA PHE A 244 -0.31 5.68 15.49
C PHE A 244 0.55 6.62 14.65
N ILE A 245 0.19 6.84 13.37
CA ILE A 245 0.92 7.75 12.48
C ILE A 245 1.01 9.17 13.03
N SER A 246 0.10 9.58 13.92
CA SER A 246 0.15 10.87 14.62
C SER A 246 1.47 11.10 15.34
N LEU A 247 2.11 10.05 15.88
CA LEU A 247 3.44 10.14 16.49
C LEU A 247 4.51 10.52 15.47
N ILE A 248 4.49 9.88 14.30
CA ILE A 248 5.43 10.18 13.20
C ILE A 248 5.17 11.58 12.64
N LEU A 249 3.90 11.99 12.51
CA LEU A 249 3.54 13.32 12.06
C LEU A 249 4.00 14.39 13.05
N ALA A 250 3.80 14.17 14.35
CA ALA A 250 4.27 15.07 15.40
C ALA A 250 5.81 15.16 15.44
N ALA A 251 6.51 14.03 15.33
CA ALA A 251 7.98 14.02 15.27
C ALA A 251 8.53 14.69 14.00
N LYS A 252 7.77 14.69 12.90
CA LYS A 252 8.17 15.35 11.65
C LYS A 252 7.86 16.85 11.64
N ALA A 253 6.89 17.30 12.44
CA ALA A 253 6.55 18.71 12.54
C ALA A 253 7.76 19.47 13.12
N GLN A 254 8.36 20.33 12.30
CA GLN A 254 9.47 21.18 12.71
C GLN A 254 8.96 22.17 13.78
N THR A 255 9.75 22.47 14.79
CA THR A 255 9.33 23.40 15.87
C THR A 255 9.25 24.86 15.42
N ASP A 256 9.92 25.21 14.32
CA ASP A 256 10.06 26.55 13.77
C ASP A 256 9.44 26.71 12.37
N ASP A 257 8.74 25.68 11.87
CA ASP A 257 8.07 25.62 10.57
C ASP A 257 8.97 25.93 9.35
N ILE A 258 10.30 25.87 9.52
CA ILE A 258 11.26 26.10 8.44
C ILE A 258 11.31 24.89 7.51
N ILE A 259 11.22 25.14 6.21
CA ILE A 259 11.43 24.15 5.16
C ILE A 259 12.47 24.63 4.14
N TRP A 260 12.86 23.76 3.21
CA TRP A 260 13.90 24.03 2.22
C TRP A 260 13.71 25.32 1.42
N SER A 261 12.47 25.71 1.13
CA SER A 261 12.13 26.93 0.38
C SER A 261 12.20 28.21 1.22
N ASN A 262 12.32 28.11 2.55
CA ASN A 262 12.69 29.25 3.39
C ASN A 262 14.21 29.45 3.44
N TRP A 263 14.97 28.36 3.32
CA TRP A 263 16.43 28.37 3.37
C TRP A 263 17.06 28.79 2.03
N LEU A 264 16.54 28.27 0.92
CA LEU A 264 17.08 28.52 -0.42
C LEU A 264 16.12 29.36 -1.25
N THR A 265 16.66 30.27 -2.04
CA THR A 265 15.89 31.14 -2.92
C THR A 265 16.06 30.75 -4.39
N PRO A 266 15.09 31.00 -5.29
CA PRO A 266 15.22 30.66 -6.71
C PRO A 266 16.40 31.29 -7.45
N SER A 267 17.00 32.36 -6.90
CA SER A 267 18.24 32.96 -7.41
C SER A 267 19.48 32.09 -7.18
N ASP A 268 19.45 31.18 -6.22
CA ASP A 268 20.56 30.29 -5.91
C ASP A 268 20.50 29.00 -6.76
N PHE A 269 21.62 28.60 -7.36
CA PHE A 269 21.67 27.35 -8.13
C PHE A 269 21.35 26.11 -7.27
N SER A 270 21.71 26.14 -5.98
CA SER A 270 21.41 25.09 -5.01
C SER A 270 19.91 24.85 -4.82
N TYR A 271 19.07 25.88 -4.98
CA TYR A 271 17.61 25.75 -4.93
C TYR A 271 17.11 24.72 -5.96
N TRP A 272 17.60 24.83 -7.19
CA TRP A 272 17.19 23.95 -8.29
C TRP A 272 17.70 22.53 -8.12
N ILE A 273 18.88 22.35 -7.53
CA ILE A 273 19.40 21.01 -7.16
C ILE A 273 18.48 20.38 -6.11
N VAL A 274 18.14 21.11 -5.05
CA VAL A 274 17.27 20.63 -3.97
C VAL A 274 15.87 20.31 -4.48
N ALA A 275 15.28 21.19 -5.31
CA ALA A 275 13.99 20.96 -5.95
C ALA A 275 14.01 19.69 -6.82
N LEU A 276 15.08 19.49 -7.61
CA LEU A 276 15.25 18.28 -8.42
C LEU A 276 15.34 17.01 -7.56
N VAL A 277 16.08 17.05 -6.46
CA VAL A 277 16.18 15.91 -5.53
C VAL A 277 14.80 15.57 -4.94
N ILE A 278 14.02 16.57 -4.52
CA ILE A 278 12.65 16.37 -4.03
C ILE A 278 11.79 15.66 -5.08
N VAL A 279 11.78 16.16 -6.33
CA VAL A 279 11.00 15.55 -7.41
C VAL A 279 11.45 14.11 -7.70
N ILE A 280 12.76 13.85 -7.76
CA ILE A 280 13.31 12.49 -7.96
C ILE A 280 12.89 11.56 -6.83
N THR A 281 12.86 12.04 -5.58
CA THR A 281 12.41 11.22 -4.45
C THR A 281 10.92 10.88 -4.51
N TRP A 282 10.05 11.78 -4.96
CA TRP A 282 8.64 11.47 -5.20
C TRP A 282 8.46 10.43 -6.31
N ILE A 283 9.12 10.64 -7.45
CA ILE A 283 9.07 9.69 -8.57
C ILE A 283 9.59 8.32 -8.14
N GLY A 284 10.71 8.26 -7.43
CA GLY A 284 11.29 7.02 -6.92
C GLY A 284 10.36 6.31 -5.93
N TYR A 285 9.70 7.05 -5.05
CA TYR A 285 8.70 6.52 -4.12
C TYR A 285 7.50 5.91 -4.86
N TRP A 286 6.83 6.66 -5.74
CA TRP A 286 5.65 6.16 -6.46
C TRP A 286 6.00 5.04 -7.45
N ALA A 287 7.14 5.13 -8.15
CA ALA A 287 7.62 4.06 -9.02
C ALA A 287 7.87 2.75 -8.26
N SER A 288 8.25 2.84 -6.98
CA SER A 288 8.39 1.67 -6.12
C SER A 288 7.04 1.02 -5.85
N THR A 289 6.00 1.80 -5.54
CA THR A 289 4.64 1.27 -5.35
C THR A 289 4.06 0.69 -6.64
N VAL A 290 4.22 1.38 -7.77
CA VAL A 290 3.81 0.86 -9.09
C VAL A 290 4.51 -0.46 -9.41
N SER A 291 5.78 -0.61 -9.02
CA SER A 291 6.54 -1.85 -9.23
C SER A 291 6.00 -3.03 -8.41
N PHE A 292 5.45 -2.79 -7.22
CA PHE A 292 4.71 -3.84 -6.50
C PHE A 292 3.45 -4.26 -7.25
N GLY A 293 2.75 -3.32 -7.87
CA GLY A 293 1.52 -3.58 -8.59
C GLY A 293 0.49 -4.26 -7.69
N SER A 294 -0.16 -5.32 -8.20
CA SER A 294 -1.16 -6.08 -7.43
C SER A 294 -0.58 -6.84 -6.23
N LYS A 295 0.75 -6.97 -6.12
CA LYS A 295 1.39 -7.67 -4.99
C LYS A 295 1.57 -6.77 -3.77
N PHE A 296 1.31 -5.46 -3.88
CA PHE A 296 1.44 -4.53 -2.76
C PHE A 296 0.74 -5.06 -1.51
N SER A 297 1.47 -5.14 -0.41
CA SER A 297 0.93 -5.53 0.89
C SER A 297 1.96 -5.27 1.98
N ASN A 298 1.50 -4.78 3.13
CA ASN A 298 2.31 -4.67 4.34
C ASN A 298 2.36 -6.03 5.05
N LEU A 299 3.47 -6.29 5.74
CA LEU A 299 3.66 -7.47 6.62
C LEU A 299 3.49 -8.82 5.94
N SER A 300 3.42 -8.90 4.61
CA SER A 300 3.05 -10.13 3.93
C SER A 300 3.91 -10.44 2.71
N TRP A 301 4.04 -11.74 2.42
CA TRP A 301 4.73 -12.24 1.25
C TRP A 301 3.74 -12.71 0.19
N ARG A 302 3.88 -12.15 -1.02
CA ARG A 302 3.06 -12.47 -2.20
C ARG A 302 3.92 -12.78 -3.43
N GLY A 303 5.20 -13.04 -3.21
CA GLY A 303 6.20 -13.29 -4.23
C GLY A 303 7.09 -12.09 -4.50
N LEU A 304 8.29 -12.38 -5.00
CA LEU A 304 9.35 -11.41 -5.20
C LEU A 304 8.95 -10.30 -6.19
N VAL A 305 9.47 -9.10 -5.94
CA VAL A 305 9.51 -7.95 -6.84
C VAL A 305 10.97 -7.49 -6.90
N SER A 306 11.60 -7.64 -8.06
CA SER A 306 13.03 -7.38 -8.27
C SER A 306 13.31 -6.47 -9.47
N HIS A 307 12.28 -5.80 -10.00
CA HIS A 307 12.38 -4.92 -11.17
C HIS A 307 12.03 -3.47 -10.82
N GLY A 308 12.28 -2.54 -11.74
CA GLY A 308 12.08 -1.11 -11.50
C GLY A 308 13.05 -0.61 -10.41
N PRO A 309 12.61 0.24 -9.47
CA PRO A 309 13.46 0.70 -8.38
C PRO A 309 14.02 -0.45 -7.50
N TYR A 310 13.33 -1.59 -7.43
CA TYR A 310 13.81 -2.76 -6.70
C TYR A 310 15.02 -3.44 -7.36
N ALA A 311 15.35 -3.14 -8.62
CA ALA A 311 16.61 -3.58 -9.20
C ALA A 311 17.83 -2.84 -8.61
N LEU A 312 17.60 -1.69 -7.96
CA LEU A 312 18.65 -0.82 -7.42
C LEU A 312 18.81 -0.97 -5.89
N SER A 313 17.74 -1.27 -5.17
CA SER A 313 17.74 -1.37 -3.72
C SER A 313 16.65 -2.32 -3.22
N LYS A 314 16.85 -2.89 -2.02
CA LYS A 314 15.82 -3.69 -1.33
C LYS A 314 14.61 -2.85 -0.91
N HIS A 315 14.83 -1.59 -0.53
CA HIS A 315 13.78 -0.69 0.00
C HIS A 315 13.84 0.72 -0.63
N PRO A 316 13.67 0.84 -1.95
CA PRO A 316 13.74 2.12 -2.65
C PRO A 316 12.72 3.14 -2.13
N ALA A 317 11.49 2.73 -1.84
CA ALA A 317 10.46 3.60 -1.26
C ALA A 317 10.89 4.22 0.08
N TYR A 318 11.52 3.44 0.96
CA TYR A 318 11.96 3.94 2.28
C TYR A 318 13.15 4.88 2.16
N ILE A 319 14.07 4.59 1.23
CA ILE A 319 15.20 5.48 0.93
C ILE A 319 14.68 6.81 0.38
N CYS A 320 13.84 6.78 -0.65
CA CYS A 320 13.27 7.98 -1.25
C CYS A 320 12.50 8.82 -0.22
N LYS A 321 11.67 8.18 0.62
CA LYS A 321 10.91 8.86 1.67
C LYS A 321 11.82 9.55 2.70
N ASN A 322 12.90 8.88 3.12
CA ASN A 322 13.85 9.47 4.05
C ASN A 322 14.60 10.64 3.43
N ILE A 323 15.16 10.47 2.22
CA ILE A 323 15.85 11.56 1.53
C ILE A 323 14.89 12.75 1.34
N TYR A 324 13.65 12.48 0.91
CA TYR A 324 12.63 13.51 0.77
C TYR A 324 12.45 14.32 2.05
N TRP A 325 12.25 13.66 3.21
CA TRP A 325 12.03 14.41 4.45
C TRP A 325 13.26 15.20 4.89
N TRP A 326 14.44 14.61 4.86
CA TRP A 326 15.68 15.33 5.23
C TRP A 326 15.93 16.55 4.35
N VAL A 327 15.66 16.44 3.05
CA VAL A 327 15.85 17.51 2.08
C VAL A 327 14.73 18.54 2.14
N TYR A 328 13.49 18.13 2.39
CA TYR A 328 12.34 19.03 2.45
C TYR A 328 12.27 19.81 3.76
N THR A 329 12.48 19.13 4.89
CA THR A 329 12.35 19.75 6.22
C THR A 329 13.64 20.40 6.72
N VAL A 330 14.79 20.12 6.09
CA VAL A 330 16.09 20.76 6.39
C VAL A 330 16.37 20.96 7.89
N PRO A 331 16.26 19.91 8.73
CA PRO A 331 16.21 20.03 10.20
C PRO A 331 17.48 20.61 10.84
N PHE A 332 18.53 20.81 10.05
CA PHE A 332 19.81 21.41 10.43
C PHE A 332 19.82 22.94 10.25
N ILE A 333 18.77 23.51 9.70
CA ILE A 333 18.51 24.94 9.62
C ILE A 333 17.38 25.25 10.61
N GLY A 334 17.55 26.29 11.42
CA GLY A 334 16.51 26.66 12.37
C GLY A 334 16.72 28.03 13.02
N ASN A 335 15.69 28.53 13.69
CA ASN A 335 15.72 29.84 14.37
C ASN A 335 16.61 29.83 15.62
N SER A 336 16.81 28.66 16.24
CA SER A 336 17.66 28.48 17.41
C SER A 336 18.41 27.14 17.39
N SER A 337 19.51 27.04 18.14
CA SER A 337 20.23 25.77 18.28
C SER A 337 19.38 24.67 18.93
N LEU A 338 18.40 25.04 19.75
CA LEU A 338 17.47 24.09 20.37
C LEU A 338 16.49 23.52 19.34
N ASP A 339 16.00 24.34 18.42
CA ASP A 339 15.12 23.90 17.32
C ASP A 339 15.87 22.95 16.40
N ILE A 340 17.09 23.32 15.98
CA ILE A 340 17.96 22.46 15.17
C ILE A 340 18.16 21.09 15.83
N LEU A 341 18.47 21.07 17.13
CA LEU A 341 18.67 19.83 17.87
C LEU A 341 17.38 18.99 17.92
N ARG A 342 16.24 19.61 18.27
CA ARG A 342 14.94 18.92 18.35
C ARG A 342 14.51 18.37 17.00
N ASN A 343 14.54 19.18 15.95
CA ASN A 343 14.17 18.82 14.59
C ASN A 343 15.06 17.69 14.05
N THR A 344 16.37 17.77 14.29
CA THR A 344 17.33 16.73 13.85
C THR A 344 17.12 15.41 14.60
N LEU A 345 16.94 15.46 15.93
CA LEU A 345 16.67 14.25 16.73
C LEU A 345 15.34 13.60 16.34
N ALA A 346 14.28 14.41 16.15
CA ALA A 346 12.97 13.92 15.79
C ALA A 346 12.96 13.29 14.39
N LEU A 347 13.64 13.91 13.41
CA LEU A 347 13.75 13.32 12.08
C LEU A 347 14.65 12.07 12.06
N THR A 348 15.71 12.03 12.89
CA THR A 348 16.53 10.84 13.10
C THR A 348 15.71 9.68 13.68
N PHE A 349 14.84 9.97 14.65
CA PHE A 349 13.89 8.98 15.18
C PHE A 349 12.97 8.44 14.09
N VAL A 350 12.38 9.32 13.27
CA VAL A 350 11.54 8.91 12.13
C VAL A 350 12.32 8.03 11.15
N SER A 351 13.56 8.40 10.80
CA SER A 351 14.43 7.56 9.97
C SER A 351 14.74 6.20 10.60
N GLY A 352 14.95 6.17 11.92
CA GLY A 352 15.12 4.94 12.70
C GLY A 352 13.92 3.99 12.56
N ILE A 353 12.69 4.50 12.62
CA ILE A 353 11.48 3.68 12.43
C ILE A 353 11.46 3.01 11.04
N TYR A 354 11.78 3.76 9.97
CA TYR A 354 11.82 3.17 8.61
C TYR A 354 13.00 2.20 8.42
N TYR A 355 14.13 2.44 9.09
CA TYR A 355 15.23 1.48 9.12
C TYR A 355 14.80 0.18 9.81
N LEU A 356 14.19 0.26 10.99
CA LEU A 356 13.67 -0.91 11.70
C LEU A 356 12.63 -1.65 10.86
N ARG A 357 11.75 -0.92 10.17
CA ARG A 357 10.75 -1.50 9.27
C ARG A 357 11.39 -2.29 8.14
N ALA A 358 12.43 -1.74 7.51
CA ALA A 358 13.18 -2.46 6.49
C ALA A 358 13.77 -3.76 7.06
N LYS A 359 14.32 -3.72 8.27
CA LYS A 359 14.95 -4.88 8.89
C LYS A 359 13.97 -5.97 9.33
N THR A 360 12.81 -5.60 9.86
CA THR A 360 11.77 -6.58 10.19
C THR A 360 11.19 -7.23 8.93
N GLU A 361 10.96 -6.45 7.87
CA GLU A 361 10.57 -6.96 6.56
C GLU A 361 11.64 -7.90 5.99
N GLU A 362 12.92 -7.52 5.93
CA GLU A 362 14.02 -8.38 5.47
C GLU A 362 14.07 -9.70 6.27
N ARG A 363 13.91 -9.65 7.60
CA ARG A 363 13.88 -10.85 8.45
C ARG A 363 12.74 -11.80 8.08
N HIS A 364 11.54 -11.28 7.84
CA HIS A 364 10.41 -12.09 7.38
C HIS A 364 10.68 -12.69 5.99
N LEU A 365 11.18 -11.86 5.07
CA LEU A 365 11.34 -12.21 3.67
C LEU A 365 12.52 -13.16 3.40
N LEU A 366 13.58 -13.12 4.19
CA LEU A 366 14.72 -14.04 4.10
C LEU A 366 14.36 -15.51 4.33
N LYS A 367 13.15 -15.80 4.85
CA LYS A 367 12.60 -17.16 4.92
C LYS A 367 12.33 -17.77 3.54
N PHE A 368 12.31 -16.96 2.47
CA PHE A 368 12.04 -17.40 1.09
C PHE A 368 13.32 -17.47 0.25
N PRO A 369 13.67 -18.62 -0.37
CA PRO A 369 14.89 -18.76 -1.15
C PRO A 369 15.06 -17.70 -2.25
N GLU A 370 13.98 -17.37 -2.96
CA GLU A 370 14.04 -16.39 -4.04
C GLU A 370 14.38 -14.98 -3.53
N TYR A 371 13.93 -14.65 -2.31
CA TYR A 371 14.30 -13.39 -1.68
C TYR A 371 15.72 -13.40 -1.15
N ALA A 372 16.22 -14.53 -0.63
CA ALA A 372 17.62 -14.66 -0.19
C ALA A 372 18.62 -14.50 -1.35
N GLU A 373 18.28 -15.05 -2.53
CA GLU A 373 19.04 -14.84 -3.76
C GLU A 373 19.04 -13.37 -4.19
N TYR A 374 17.86 -12.76 -4.22
CA TYR A 374 17.70 -11.33 -4.52
C TYR A 374 18.46 -10.44 -3.53
N TYR A 375 18.41 -10.76 -2.23
CA TYR A 375 19.12 -10.05 -1.18
C TYR A 375 20.62 -10.03 -1.46
N SER A 376 21.19 -11.22 -1.73
CA SER A 376 22.60 -11.40 -2.05
C SER A 376 22.99 -10.68 -3.35
N HIS A 377 22.10 -10.68 -4.34
CA HIS A 377 22.31 -9.97 -5.60
C HIS A 377 22.42 -8.45 -5.39
N ILE A 378 21.51 -7.86 -4.61
CA ILE A 378 21.49 -6.41 -4.33
C ILE A 378 22.68 -5.99 -3.46
N GLU A 379 23.15 -6.84 -2.55
CA GLU A 379 24.38 -6.53 -1.79
C GLU A 379 25.63 -6.42 -2.67
N LYS A 380 25.68 -7.18 -3.76
CA LYS A 380 26.81 -7.16 -4.70
C LYS A 380 26.66 -6.11 -5.81
N HIS A 381 25.44 -5.89 -6.31
CA HIS A 381 25.21 -5.11 -7.54
C HIS A 381 24.26 -3.91 -7.39
N GLY A 382 23.65 -3.73 -6.21
CA GLY A 382 22.74 -2.63 -5.92
C GLY A 382 23.43 -1.26 -5.94
N LEU A 383 22.62 -0.21 -5.86
CA LEU A 383 23.09 1.18 -5.93
C LEU A 383 24.17 1.48 -4.89
N LEU A 384 23.95 1.07 -3.63
CA LEU A 384 24.93 1.28 -2.56
C LEU A 384 26.24 0.50 -2.81
N ALA A 385 26.16 -0.70 -3.38
CA ALA A 385 27.35 -1.49 -3.71
C ALA A 385 28.18 -0.79 -4.81
N ARG A 386 27.51 -0.26 -5.84
CA ARG A 386 28.14 0.53 -6.91
C ARG A 386 28.78 1.82 -6.38
N ILE A 387 28.10 2.52 -5.46
CA ILE A 387 28.66 3.73 -4.84
C ILE A 387 29.92 3.37 -4.03
N ARG A 388 29.89 2.29 -3.23
CA ARG A 388 31.06 1.84 -2.46
C ARG A 388 32.23 1.43 -3.35
N SER A 389 31.99 0.74 -4.47
CA SER A 389 33.06 0.36 -5.39
C SER A 389 33.70 1.59 -6.04
N LEU A 390 32.91 2.58 -6.44
CA LEU A 390 33.41 3.84 -7.00
C LEU A 390 34.25 4.65 -5.98
N LEU A 391 33.80 4.73 -4.72
CA LEU A 391 34.52 5.44 -3.65
C LEU A 391 35.85 4.75 -3.31
N SER A 392 35.85 3.41 -3.21
CA SER A 392 37.09 2.66 -2.95
C SER A 392 38.08 2.71 -4.12
N PHE A 393 37.60 2.77 -5.35
CA PHE A 393 38.44 2.98 -6.54
C PHE A 393 39.12 4.37 -6.52
N LYS A 394 38.36 5.45 -6.26
CA LYS A 394 38.92 6.80 -6.15
C LYS A 394 39.92 6.94 -4.99
N ALA A 395 39.64 6.30 -3.85
CA ALA A 395 40.57 6.30 -2.72
C ALA A 395 41.91 5.66 -3.07
N LYS A 396 41.92 4.58 -3.87
CA LYS A 396 43.15 3.95 -4.36
C LYS A 396 43.90 4.78 -5.40
N GLN A 397 43.19 5.53 -6.26
CA GLN A 397 43.83 6.43 -7.22
C GLN A 397 44.49 7.65 -6.56
N ASN A 398 43.96 8.15 -5.45
CA ASN A 398 44.55 9.30 -4.73
C ASN A 398 45.73 8.92 -3.82
N LEU A 399 46.03 7.63 -3.65
CA LEU A 399 47.15 7.11 -2.86
C LEU A 399 48.36 6.71 -3.71
N ASN A 400 48.22 6.71 -5.03
CA ASN A 400 49.28 6.53 -6.02
C ASN A 400 49.54 7.87 -6.72
#